data_AF-A0A318JN26-F1
#
_entry.id   AF-A0A318JN26-F1
#
_cell.length_a   1.000
_cell.length_b   1.000
_cell.length_c   1.000
_cell.angle_alpha   90.00
_cell.angle_beta   90.00
_cell.angle_gamma   90.00
#
_symmetry.space_group_name_H-M   'P 1'
#
loop_
_entity.id
_entity.type
_entity.pdbx_description
1 polymer ?
#
loop_
_entity_poly.entity_id
_entity_poly.type
_entity_poly.pdbx_seq_one_letter_code
_entity_poly.pdbx_strand_id
1 'polypeptide(L)'
;MIGPVARTDAAVARAGGQVFRALPGQVQLALLALGVLIAISACSVAWLDYQSYTPSPNVCRHDQVTQAAALGCVPPQPIPAPAGFER
;
A
#
# COMPACT_ATOMS: atom_id res chain seq x y z
N MET A 1 -5.44 23.05 1.91
CA MET A 1 -5.75 22.94 3.35
C MET A 1 -5.36 21.54 3.79
N ILE A 2 -4.48 21.40 4.79
CA ILE A 2 -4.08 20.10 5.34
C ILE A 2 -5.26 19.56 6.14
N GLY A 3 -5.83 18.43 5.72
CA GLY A 3 -6.97 17.80 6.39
C GLY A 3 -6.63 17.35 7.82
N PRO A 4 -7.65 17.09 8.66
CA PRO A 4 -7.48 16.74 10.07
C PRO A 4 -6.57 15.52 10.29
N VAL A 5 -6.61 14.52 9.39
CA VAL A 5 -5.76 13.32 9.44
C VAL A 5 -4.28 13.69 9.32
N ALA A 6 -3.93 14.46 8.28
CA ALA A 6 -2.56 14.87 8.04
C ALA A 6 -2.00 15.79 9.16
N ARG A 7 -2.85 16.49 9.91
CA ARG A 7 -2.43 17.24 11.11
C ARG A 7 -2.09 16.30 12.26
N THR A 8 -2.89 15.27 12.48
CA THR A 8 -2.64 14.25 13.51
C THR A 8 -1.37 13.47 13.22
N ASP A 9 -1.16 13.04 11.97
CA ASP A 9 0.04 12.30 11.57
C ASP A 9 1.31 13.14 11.79
N ALA A 10 1.27 14.43 11.43
CA ALA A 10 2.38 15.34 11.65
C ALA A 10 2.66 15.55 13.15
N ALA A 11 1.63 15.58 14.01
CA ALA A 11 1.80 15.70 15.45
C ALA A 11 2.43 14.44 16.05
N VAL A 12 1.97 13.25 15.64
CA VAL A 12 2.51 11.95 16.07
C VAL A 12 3.97 11.82 15.63
N ALA A 13 4.30 12.18 14.38
CA ALA A 13 5.66 12.14 13.87
C ALA A 13 6.60 13.06 14.65
N ARG A 14 6.14 14.27 15.01
CA ARG A 14 6.93 15.21 15.83
C ARG A 14 7.15 14.68 17.25
N ALA A 15 6.12 14.14 17.89
CA ALA A 15 6.23 13.57 19.22
C ALA A 15 7.21 12.37 19.23
N GLY A 16 7.09 11.46 18.25
CA GLY A 16 8.01 10.34 18.08
C GLY A 16 9.46 10.79 17.88
N GLY A 17 9.69 11.84 17.06
CA GLY A 17 11.03 12.40 16.85
C GLY A 17 11.65 13.02 18.10
N GLN A 18 10.85 13.65 18.96
CA GLN A 18 11.32 14.19 20.24
C GLN A 18 11.72 13.08 21.21
N VAL A 19 10.89 12.03 21.33
CA VAL A 19 11.18 10.85 22.17
C VAL A 19 12.44 10.14 21.68
N PHE A 20 12.59 9.96 20.37
CA PHE A 20 13.78 9.33 19.80
C PHE A 20 15.06 10.10 20.14
N ARG A 21 15.02 11.44 20.05
CA ARG A 21 16.18 12.30 20.39
C ARG A 21 16.51 12.32 21.88
N ALA A 22 15.54 11.98 22.74
CA ALA A 22 15.77 11.87 24.18
C ALA A 22 16.53 10.60 24.58
N LEU A 23 16.64 9.61 23.69
CA LEU A 23 17.37 8.37 23.95
C LEU A 23 18.89 8.59 23.96
N PRO A 24 19.68 7.77 24.68
CA PRO A 24 21.13 7.76 24.57
C PRO A 24 21.58 7.50 23.13
N GLY A 25 22.69 8.13 22.70
CA GLY A 25 23.16 8.05 21.31
C GLY A 25 23.40 6.62 20.80
N GLN A 26 23.85 5.70 21.65
CA GLN A 26 24.00 4.30 21.28
C GLN A 26 22.66 3.61 20.98
N VAL A 27 21.61 3.92 21.75
CA VAL A 27 20.26 3.38 21.54
C VAL A 27 19.67 3.94 20.26
N GLN A 28 19.88 5.23 19.97
CA GLN A 28 19.46 5.83 18.70
C GLN A 28 20.10 5.11 17.50
N LEU A 29 21.42 4.90 17.55
CA LEU A 29 22.13 4.18 16.49
C LEU A 29 21.63 2.75 16.33
N ALA A 30 21.40 2.03 17.44
CA ALA A 30 20.87 0.67 17.40
C ALA A 30 19.47 0.61 16.75
N LEU A 31 18.58 1.54 17.10
CA LEU A 31 17.25 1.62 16.50
C LEU A 31 17.29 2.00 15.01
N LEU A 32 18.18 2.91 14.62
CA LEU A 32 18.38 3.25 13.20
C LEU A 32 18.91 2.06 12.42
N ALA A 33 19.93 1.38 12.94
CA ALA A 33 20.47 0.17 12.32
C ALA A 33 19.40 -0.91 12.18
N LEU A 34 18.61 -1.16 13.23
CA LEU A 34 17.49 -2.10 13.19
C LEU A 34 16.45 -1.68 12.13
N GLY A 35 16.07 -0.40 12.09
CA GLY A 35 15.13 0.12 11.10
C GLY A 35 15.63 -0.06 9.67
N VAL A 36 16.91 0.17 9.42
CA VAL A 36 17.54 -0.07 8.11
C VAL A 36 17.51 -1.55 7.74
N LEU A 37 17.84 -2.45 8.66
CA LEU A 37 17.78 -3.89 8.43
C LEU A 37 16.35 -4.37 8.13
N ILE A 38 15.36 -3.84 8.84
CA ILE A 38 13.94 -4.10 8.56
C ILE A 38 13.56 -3.60 7.16
N ALA A 39 13.98 -2.40 6.78
CA ALA A 39 13.68 -1.86 5.45
C ALA A 39 14.29 -2.73 4.32
N ILE A 40 15.56 -3.12 4.46
CA ILE A 40 16.24 -3.98 3.48
C ILE A 40 15.52 -5.34 3.38
N SER A 41 15.24 -5.98 4.51
CA SER A 41 14.56 -7.28 4.52
C SER A 41 13.16 -7.22 3.94
N ALA A 42 12.38 -6.18 4.25
CA ALA A 42 11.06 -5.97 3.65
C ALA A 42 11.12 -5.82 2.13
N CYS A 43 12.09 -5.07 1.60
CA CYS A 43 12.30 -4.95 0.16
C CYS A 43 12.68 -6.30 -0.47
N SER A 44 13.53 -7.10 0.17
CA SER A 44 13.87 -8.44 -0.32
C SER A 44 12.67 -9.37 -0.34
N VAL A 45 11.83 -9.35 0.70
CA VAL A 45 10.60 -10.16 0.76
C VAL A 45 9.62 -9.74 -0.34
N ALA A 46 9.41 -8.43 -0.52
CA ALA A 46 8.56 -7.91 -1.60
C ALA A 46 9.09 -8.33 -2.99
N TRP A 47 10.40 -8.34 -3.18
CA TRP A 47 11.01 -8.81 -4.42
C TRP A 47 10.78 -10.31 -4.68
N LEU A 48 10.87 -11.13 -3.62
CA LEU A 48 10.58 -12.57 -3.73
C LEU A 48 9.12 -12.84 -4.04
N ASP A 49 8.20 -12.13 -3.38
CA ASP A 49 6.76 -12.22 -3.66
C ASP A 49 6.44 -11.84 -5.12
N TYR A 50 7.14 -10.81 -5.64
CA TYR A 50 7.03 -10.40 -7.03
C TYR A 50 7.43 -11.49 -8.04
N GLN A 51 8.30 -12.44 -7.68
CA GLN A 51 8.69 -13.53 -8.60
C GLN A 51 7.53 -14.48 -8.91
N SER A 52 6.61 -14.65 -7.98
CA SER A 52 5.39 -15.46 -8.16
C SER A 52 4.16 -14.64 -8.49
N TYR A 53 4.31 -13.33 -8.68
CA TYR A 53 3.20 -12.44 -8.96
C TYR A 53 2.56 -12.78 -10.30
N THR A 54 1.27 -13.08 -10.26
CA THR A 54 0.44 -13.20 -11.47
C THR A 54 -0.37 -11.91 -11.62
N PRO A 55 -0.13 -11.11 -12.68
CA PRO A 55 -0.88 -9.88 -12.88
C PRO A 55 -2.38 -10.16 -12.97
N SER A 56 -3.19 -9.38 -12.24
CA SER A 56 -4.64 -9.41 -12.42
C SER A 56 -4.99 -9.05 -13.87
N PRO A 57 -5.94 -9.75 -14.51
CA PRO A 57 -6.34 -9.42 -15.87
C PRO A 57 -6.98 -8.02 -15.91
N ASN A 58 -6.75 -7.30 -17.01
CA ASN A 58 -7.43 -6.04 -17.27
C ASN A 58 -8.94 -6.28 -17.37
N VAL A 59 -9.76 -5.46 -16.73
CA VAL A 59 -11.22 -5.56 -16.81
C VAL A 59 -11.73 -4.66 -17.94
N CYS A 60 -12.53 -5.22 -18.86
CA CYS A 60 -13.11 -4.46 -19.95
C CYS A 60 -14.12 -3.43 -19.42
N ARG A 61 -14.24 -2.27 -20.09
CA ARG A 61 -15.40 -1.40 -19.90
C ARG A 61 -16.67 -2.10 -20.41
N HIS A 62 -17.83 -1.71 -19.90
CA HIS A 62 -19.11 -2.35 -20.23
C HIS A 62 -19.43 -2.36 -21.73
N ASP A 63 -19.03 -1.33 -22.47
CA ASP A 63 -19.21 -1.20 -23.92
C ASP A 63 -18.20 -2.01 -24.76
N GLN A 64 -17.12 -2.49 -24.15
CA GLN A 64 -16.00 -3.16 -24.82
C GLN A 64 -16.04 -4.69 -24.71
N VAL A 65 -17.05 -5.24 -24.01
CA VAL A 65 -17.15 -6.67 -23.68
C VAL A 65 -17.17 -7.55 -24.94
N THR A 66 -17.79 -7.09 -26.03
CA THR A 66 -17.86 -7.84 -27.30
C THR A 66 -16.51 -7.95 -28.01
N GLN A 67 -15.53 -7.11 -27.64
CA GLN A 67 -14.18 -7.06 -28.22
C GLN A 67 -13.11 -7.54 -27.22
N ALA A 68 -13.51 -8.13 -26.09
CA ALA A 68 -12.65 -8.50 -24.98
C ALA A 68 -11.40 -9.30 -25.40
N ALA A 69 -11.58 -10.27 -26.30
CA ALA A 69 -10.48 -11.10 -26.82
C ALA A 69 -9.45 -10.28 -27.62
N ALA A 70 -9.90 -9.31 -28.42
CA ALA A 70 -9.02 -8.44 -29.20
C ALA A 70 -8.30 -7.41 -28.33
N LEU A 71 -8.93 -6.98 -27.23
CA LEU A 71 -8.41 -5.99 -26.29
C LEU A 71 -7.59 -6.59 -25.14
N GLY A 72 -7.51 -7.93 -25.04
CA GLY A 72 -6.78 -8.62 -23.97
C GLY A 72 -7.33 -8.33 -22.57
N CYS A 73 -8.64 -8.16 -22.44
CA CYS A 73 -9.31 -7.89 -21.18
C CYS A 73 -10.37 -8.97 -20.87
N VAL A 74 -10.75 -9.08 -19.60
CA VAL A 74 -11.83 -9.96 -19.14
C VAL A 74 -13.11 -9.16 -18.88
N PRO A 75 -14.30 -9.73 -19.14
CA PRO A 75 -15.55 -9.08 -18.80
C PRO A 75 -15.66 -8.77 -17.29
N PRO A 76 -16.30 -7.65 -16.90
CA PRO A 76 -16.50 -7.33 -15.49
C PRO A 76 -17.37 -8.38 -14.80
N GLN A 77 -16.91 -8.87 -13.65
CA GLN A 77 -17.66 -9.83 -12.84
C GLN A 77 -18.81 -9.13 -12.09
N PRO A 78 -19.98 -9.78 -11.97
CA PRO A 78 -21.05 -9.27 -11.12
C PRO A 78 -20.61 -9.39 -9.66
N ILE A 79 -20.41 -8.25 -9.00
CA ILE A 79 -20.12 -8.18 -7.56
C ILE A 79 -21.46 -7.87 -6.87
N PRO A 80 -21.91 -8.67 -5.89
CA PRO A 80 -23.16 -8.41 -5.20
C PRO A 80 -23.10 -7.02 -4.56
N ALA A 81 -24.15 -6.22 -4.80
CA ALA A 81 -24.29 -4.95 -4.13
C ALA A 81 -24.64 -5.18 -2.64
N PRO A 82 -24.09 -4.38 -1.71
CA PRO A 82 -24.58 -4.37 -0.33
C PRO A 82 -26.09 -4.10 -0.30
N ALA A 83 -26.79 -4.64 0.69
CA ALA A 83 -28.23 -4.43 0.84
C ALA A 83 -28.56 -2.93 0.85
N GLY A 84 -29.49 -2.50 -0.02
CA GLY A 84 -29.93 -1.11 -0.13
C GLY A 84 -29.24 -0.28 -1.22
N PHE A 85 -28.35 -0.86 -2.01
CA PHE A 85 -27.77 -0.21 -3.20
C PHE A 85 -28.27 -0.87 -4.49
N GLU A 86 -28.85 -0.08 -5.40
CA GLU A 86 -29.08 -0.48 -6.80
C GLU A 86 -27.91 -0.02 -7.67
N ARG A 87 -27.58 -0.80 -8.70
CA ARG A 87 -26.55 -0.47 -9.70
C ARG A 87 -27.12 0.40 -10.81
#